data_AF-A0AAN8IDM7-F1
#
_entry.id   AF-A0AAN8IDM7-F1
#
_cell.length_a   1.000
_cell.length_b   1.000
_cell.length_c   1.000
_cell.angle_alpha   90.00
_cell.angle_beta   90.00
_cell.angle_gamma   90.00
#
_symmetry.space_group_name_H-M   'P 1'
#
loop_
_entity.id
_entity.type
_entity.pdbx_description
1 polymer ?
#
loop_
_entity_poly.entity_id
_entity_poly.type
_entity_poly.pdbx_seq_one_letter_code
_entity_poly.pdbx_strand_id
1 'polypeptide(L)'
;MESVVHKFRLYDLGSSKCCTTECRLTPSAQCSPHNQPCCNTTCSYHPADHVCLPGDPLQCKASSYCTGNSGECPSAPAIPNGSPCIEEGECQDGVCLPYCERQSIAKKSCICEEGTSEITMRESLGKGP
;
A
#
# COMPACT_ATOMS: atom_id res chain seq x y z
N MET A 1 -5.36 26.19 -15.80
CA MET A 1 -5.80 25.17 -14.83
C MET A 1 -6.99 24.32 -15.31
N GLU A 2 -7.31 24.29 -16.63
CA GLU A 2 -8.47 23.54 -17.15
C GLU A 2 -8.13 22.20 -17.85
N SER A 3 -6.84 21.89 -18.08
CA SER A 3 -6.45 20.67 -18.82
C SER A 3 -6.34 19.40 -17.96
N VAL A 4 -6.32 19.50 -16.62
CA VAL A 4 -6.15 18.34 -15.73
C VAL A 4 -7.50 17.65 -15.45
N VAL A 5 -8.58 18.44 -15.36
CA VAL A 5 -9.94 17.95 -15.06
C VAL A 5 -10.51 17.12 -16.22
N HIS A 6 -10.23 17.49 -17.47
CA HIS A 6 -10.69 16.71 -18.63
C HIS A 6 -9.97 15.37 -18.79
N LYS A 7 -8.73 15.23 -18.31
CA LYS A 7 -7.99 13.96 -18.37
C LYS A 7 -8.55 12.91 -17.38
N PHE A 8 -9.20 13.36 -16.31
CA PHE A 8 -9.90 12.48 -15.36
C PHE A 8 -11.22 11.91 -15.90
N ARG A 9 -11.92 12.60 -16.82
CA ARG A 9 -13.21 12.13 -17.36
C ARG A 9 -13.11 11.03 -18.42
N LEU A 10 -11.92 10.75 -18.95
CA LEU A 10 -11.71 9.67 -19.92
C LEU A 10 -11.48 8.29 -19.25
N TYR A 11 -11.31 8.24 -17.92
CA TYR A 11 -11.04 7.00 -17.16
C TYR A 11 -12.29 6.24 -16.71
N ASP A 12 -13.49 6.79 -16.85
CA ASP A 12 -14.73 6.20 -16.31
C ASP A 12 -15.61 5.48 -17.34
N LEU A 13 -15.23 5.44 -18.62
CA LEU A 13 -16.08 4.86 -19.68
C LEU A 13 -16.18 3.31 -19.61
N GLY A 14 -15.23 2.66 -18.93
CA GLY A 14 -15.25 1.22 -18.66
C GLY A 14 -16.03 0.86 -17.39
N SER A 15 -16.20 1.82 -16.48
CA SER A 15 -16.72 1.57 -15.14
C SER A 15 -18.25 1.47 -15.09
N SER A 16 -18.93 2.26 -15.92
CA SER A 16 -20.39 2.26 -16.04
C SER A 16 -21.00 1.01 -16.70
N LYS A 17 -20.19 0.17 -17.36
CA LYS A 17 -20.67 -1.05 -18.04
C LYS A 17 -20.80 -2.25 -17.10
N CYS A 18 -20.02 -2.25 -16.02
CA CYS A 18 -19.95 -3.37 -15.10
C CYS A 18 -20.99 -3.29 -13.99
N CYS A 19 -21.52 -2.09 -13.71
CA CYS A 19 -22.52 -1.85 -12.68
C CYS A 19 -23.80 -1.22 -13.23
N THR A 20 -24.93 -1.55 -12.62
CA THR A 20 -26.21 -0.85 -12.80
C THR A 20 -26.26 0.39 -11.90
N THR A 21 -27.24 1.26 -12.14
CA THR A 21 -27.49 2.47 -11.34
C THR A 21 -27.90 2.17 -9.88
N GLU A 22 -28.33 0.94 -9.59
CA GLU A 22 -28.70 0.45 -8.26
C GLU A 22 -27.52 -0.24 -7.55
N CYS A 23 -26.28 0.02 -7.97
CA CYS A 23 -25.05 -0.53 -7.39
C CYS A 23 -24.97 -2.07 -7.43
N ARG A 24 -25.49 -2.69 -8.51
CA ARG A 24 -25.39 -4.14 -8.75
C ARG A 24 -24.51 -4.44 -9.94
N LEU A 25 -23.87 -5.61 -9.97
CA LEU A 25 -23.18 -6.07 -11.19
C LEU A 25 -24.20 -6.33 -12.31
N THR A 26 -23.82 -6.04 -13.55
CA THR A 26 -24.60 -6.47 -14.72
C THR A 26 -24.54 -8.01 -14.86
N PRO A 27 -25.52 -8.67 -15.53
CA PRO A 27 -25.62 -10.13 -15.54
C PRO A 27 -24.38 -10.89 -16.05
N SER A 28 -23.53 -10.24 -16.85
CA SER A 28 -22.30 -10.82 -17.42
C SER A 28 -21.02 -10.34 -16.74
N ALA A 29 -21.11 -9.45 -15.75
CA ALA A 29 -19.95 -8.90 -15.06
C ALA A 29 -19.52 -9.82 -13.90
N GLN A 30 -18.23 -10.16 -13.87
CA GLN A 30 -17.61 -10.88 -12.74
C GLN A 30 -17.19 -9.91 -11.63
N CYS A 31 -16.87 -8.67 -12.01
CA CYS A 31 -16.37 -7.65 -11.11
C CYS A 31 -16.68 -6.24 -11.64
N SER A 32 -16.36 -5.21 -10.84
CA SER A 32 -16.44 -3.81 -11.28
C SER A 32 -15.17 -3.03 -10.89
N PRO A 33 -14.55 -2.29 -11.84
CA PRO A 33 -13.34 -1.52 -11.58
C PRO A 33 -13.57 -0.34 -10.62
N HIS A 34 -14.82 0.02 -10.29
CA HIS A 34 -15.10 1.07 -9.30
C HIS A 34 -14.50 0.77 -7.92
N ASN A 35 -14.58 -0.49 -7.47
CA ASN A 35 -14.21 -0.88 -6.11
C ASN A 35 -13.24 -2.07 -6.06
N GLN A 36 -12.90 -2.66 -7.21
CA GLN A 36 -12.07 -3.85 -7.31
C GLN A 36 -10.83 -3.54 -8.16
N PRO A 37 -9.65 -3.31 -7.55
CA PRO A 37 -8.42 -2.96 -8.26
C PRO A 37 -7.98 -4.04 -9.26
N CYS A 38 -8.36 -5.30 -9.04
CA CYS A 38 -8.07 -6.41 -9.93
C CYS A 38 -9.18 -6.66 -10.97
N CYS A 39 -10.08 -5.70 -11.17
CA CYS A 39 -11.10 -5.77 -12.21
C CYS A 39 -10.71 -4.92 -13.42
N ASN A 40 -10.75 -5.52 -14.61
CA ASN A 40 -10.50 -4.81 -15.85
C ASN A 40 -11.78 -4.11 -16.37
N THR A 41 -11.62 -3.26 -17.39
CA THR A 41 -12.72 -2.51 -18.01
C THR A 41 -13.72 -3.37 -18.80
N THR A 42 -13.45 -4.67 -18.96
CA THR A 42 -14.36 -5.66 -19.54
C THR A 42 -15.13 -6.46 -18.48
N CYS A 43 -15.10 -5.98 -17.23
CA CYS A 43 -15.83 -6.57 -16.10
C CYS A 43 -15.37 -8.00 -15.75
N SER A 44 -14.10 -8.30 -16.01
CA SER A 44 -13.46 -9.58 -15.71
C SER A 44 -12.19 -9.37 -14.88
N TYR A 45 -11.76 -10.39 -14.15
CA TYR A 45 -10.53 -10.29 -13.36
C TYR A 45 -9.30 -10.13 -14.24
N HIS A 46 -8.36 -9.33 -13.78
CA HIS A 46 -7.01 -9.28 -14.33
C HIS A 46 -6.27 -10.62 -14.06
N PRO A 47 -5.34 -11.02 -14.95
CA PRO A 47 -4.51 -12.22 -14.76
C PRO A 47 -3.58 -12.11 -13.54
N ALA A 48 -3.02 -13.25 -13.12
CA ALA A 48 -2.26 -13.36 -11.87
C ALA A 48 -0.92 -12.60 -11.85
N ASP A 49 -0.48 -12.08 -12.99
CA ASP A 49 0.74 -11.28 -13.17
C ASP A 49 0.46 -9.77 -13.23
N HIS A 50 -0.81 -9.35 -13.14
CA HIS A 50 -1.16 -7.93 -13.12
C HIS A 50 -0.84 -7.30 -11.76
N VAL A 51 0.00 -6.26 -11.77
CA VAL A 51 0.34 -5.49 -10.58
C VAL A 51 -0.84 -4.60 -10.18
N CYS A 52 -1.45 -4.88 -9.03
CA CYS A 52 -2.57 -4.09 -8.49
C CYS A 52 -2.13 -3.10 -7.40
N LEU A 53 -1.00 -3.36 -6.75
CA LEU A 53 -0.37 -2.44 -5.81
C LEU A 53 1.13 -2.38 -6.10
N PRO A 54 1.67 -1.23 -6.53
CA PRO A 54 3.11 -1.05 -6.69
C PRO A 54 3.85 -1.25 -5.36
N GLY A 55 5.02 -1.87 -5.41
CA GLY A 55 5.87 -1.99 -4.22
C GLY A 55 6.33 -0.64 -3.69
N ASP A 56 6.53 -0.59 -2.37
CA ASP A 56 7.11 0.55 -1.64
C ASP A 56 8.28 0.04 -0.77
N PRO A 57 9.51 0.04 -1.32
CA PRO A 57 10.68 -0.43 -0.58
C PRO A 57 10.96 0.37 0.70
N LEU A 58 10.62 1.66 0.73
CA LEU A 58 10.83 2.51 1.91
C LEU A 58 9.88 2.17 3.05
N GLN A 59 8.80 1.44 2.76
CA GLN A 59 7.83 0.90 3.71
C GLN A 59 7.88 -0.63 3.82
N CYS A 60 8.95 -1.25 3.31
CA CYS A 60 9.17 -2.70 3.35
C CYS A 60 8.10 -3.54 2.63
N LYS A 61 7.45 -2.97 1.61
CA LYS A 61 6.39 -3.63 0.83
C LYS A 61 6.86 -3.97 -0.58
N ALA A 62 6.74 -5.23 -0.97
CA ALA A 62 6.91 -5.66 -2.36
C ALA A 62 5.66 -5.33 -3.18
N SER A 63 5.73 -5.46 -4.51
CA SER A 63 4.54 -5.33 -5.35
C SER A 63 3.55 -6.45 -5.05
N SER A 64 2.25 -6.11 -5.08
CA SER A 64 1.17 -7.09 -5.02
C SER A 64 0.54 -7.29 -6.39
N TYR A 65 0.14 -8.53 -6.64
CA TYR A 65 -0.39 -8.99 -7.91
C TYR A 65 -1.79 -9.55 -7.73
N CYS A 66 -2.63 -9.38 -8.74
CA CYS A 66 -3.94 -10.02 -8.77
C CYS A 66 -3.81 -11.54 -8.70
N THR A 67 -4.87 -12.22 -8.30
CA THR A 67 -4.89 -13.69 -8.21
C THR A 67 -5.35 -14.37 -9.50
N GLY A 68 -5.92 -13.61 -10.45
CA GLY A 68 -6.61 -14.17 -11.61
C GLY A 68 -8.07 -14.58 -11.37
N ASN A 69 -8.53 -14.60 -10.13
CA ASN A 69 -9.84 -15.14 -9.75
C ASN A 69 -10.62 -14.30 -8.72
N SER A 70 -10.08 -13.13 -8.35
CA SER A 70 -10.71 -12.18 -7.44
C SER A 70 -10.44 -10.76 -7.92
N GLY A 71 -11.35 -9.84 -7.56
CA GLY A 71 -11.19 -8.41 -7.83
C GLY A 71 -10.49 -7.67 -6.68
N GLU A 72 -10.26 -8.35 -5.57
CA GLU A 72 -9.44 -7.86 -4.47
C GLU A 72 -7.96 -7.88 -4.84
N CYS A 73 -7.24 -6.84 -4.46
CA CYS A 73 -5.79 -6.83 -4.51
C CYS A 73 -5.25 -7.41 -3.19
N PRO A 74 -4.49 -8.52 -3.21
CA PRO A 74 -3.88 -9.07 -1.99
C PRO A 74 -3.01 -8.04 -1.28
N SER A 75 -2.80 -8.20 0.03
CA SER A 75 -1.84 -7.39 0.77
C SER A 75 -0.43 -7.54 0.19
N ALA A 76 0.29 -6.43 0.09
CA ALA A 76 1.68 -6.45 -0.37
C ALA A 76 2.54 -7.36 0.53
N PRO A 77 3.28 -8.33 -0.04
CA PRO A 77 4.20 -9.14 0.72
C PRO A 77 5.37 -8.30 1.26
N ALA A 78 6.02 -8.79 2.31
CA ALA A 78 7.23 -8.16 2.82
C ALA A 78 8.37 -8.27 1.79
N ILE A 79 9.19 -7.22 1.68
CA ILE A 79 10.50 -7.36 1.05
C ILE A 79 11.46 -8.10 1.99
N PRO A 80 12.62 -8.60 1.51
CA PRO A 80 13.55 -9.35 2.33
C PRO A 80 13.99 -8.59 3.59
N ASN A 81 14.06 -9.30 4.72
CA ASN A 81 14.64 -8.77 5.96
C ASN A 81 16.08 -8.29 5.71
N GLY A 82 16.49 -7.21 6.37
CA GLY A 82 17.80 -6.59 6.11
C GLY A 82 17.80 -5.52 5.01
N SER A 83 16.70 -5.37 4.26
CA SER A 83 16.61 -4.33 3.22
C SER A 83 16.59 -2.94 3.84
N PRO A 84 17.31 -1.95 3.28
CA PRO A 84 17.25 -0.57 3.76
C PRO A 84 15.87 0.04 3.51
N CYS A 85 15.37 0.79 4.47
CA CYS A 85 14.11 1.52 4.37
C CYS A 85 14.27 2.97 4.87
N ILE A 86 13.16 3.66 5.17
CA ILE A 86 13.18 5.09 5.52
C ILE A 86 14.13 5.38 6.72
N GLU A 87 14.76 6.55 6.71
CA GLU A 87 15.66 7.04 7.79
C GLU A 87 16.78 6.05 8.18
N GLU A 88 17.42 5.43 7.18
CA GLU A 88 18.48 4.42 7.39
C GLU A 88 18.02 3.23 8.25
N GLY A 89 16.70 2.99 8.28
CA GLY A 89 16.09 1.84 8.90
C GLY A 89 16.36 0.55 8.14
N GLU A 90 15.84 -0.54 8.69
CA GLU A 90 15.96 -1.88 8.10
C GLU A 90 14.64 -2.64 8.20
N CYS A 91 14.30 -3.35 7.13
CA CYS A 91 13.09 -4.13 7.08
C CYS A 91 13.18 -5.39 7.94
N GLN A 92 12.14 -5.60 8.73
CA GLN A 92 11.90 -6.81 9.50
C GLN A 92 10.43 -7.19 9.34
N ASP A 93 10.17 -8.33 8.71
CA ASP A 93 8.84 -8.92 8.51
C ASP A 93 7.82 -7.94 7.90
N GLY A 94 8.30 -7.10 6.96
CA GLY A 94 7.47 -6.11 6.26
C GLY A 94 7.20 -4.84 7.04
N VAL A 95 7.94 -4.59 8.13
CA VAL A 95 7.95 -3.36 8.91
C VAL A 95 9.33 -2.72 8.83
N CYS A 96 9.39 -1.40 8.61
CA CYS A 96 10.66 -0.67 8.67
C CYS A 96 11.02 -0.39 10.13
N LEU A 97 12.05 -1.03 10.65
CA LEU A 97 12.61 -0.71 11.96
C LEU A 97 13.46 0.56 11.85
N PRO A 98 13.29 1.55 12.74
CA PRO A 98 14.16 2.72 12.79
C PRO A 98 15.62 2.34 12.96
N TYR A 99 16.54 3.21 12.51
CA TYR A 99 17.99 3.02 12.58
C TYR A 99 18.48 2.37 13.89
N CYS A 100 18.05 2.90 15.04
CA CYS A 100 18.47 2.47 16.37
C CYS A 100 17.99 1.06 16.74
N GLU A 101 16.82 0.67 16.24
CA GLU A 101 16.13 -0.58 16.58
C GLU A 101 16.53 -1.76 15.69
N ARG A 102 17.35 -1.50 14.68
CA ARG A 102 17.92 -2.55 13.83
C ARG A 102 18.71 -3.54 14.66
N GLN A 103 18.74 -4.80 14.22
CA GLN A 103 19.34 -5.90 14.97
C GLN A 103 20.82 -5.65 15.30
N SER A 104 21.55 -4.95 14.43
CA SER A 104 22.97 -4.62 14.62
C SER A 104 23.23 -3.57 15.71
N ILE A 105 22.23 -2.75 16.06
CA ILE A 105 22.35 -1.66 17.06
C ILE A 105 21.62 -2.03 18.35
N ALA A 106 20.45 -2.68 18.23
CA ALA A 106 19.65 -3.19 19.34
C ALA A 106 19.38 -2.17 20.45
N LYS A 107 19.03 -0.93 20.06
CA LYS A 107 18.60 0.15 20.97
C LYS A 107 17.15 0.52 20.70
N LYS A 108 16.40 0.86 21.74
CA LYS A 108 15.05 1.40 21.57
C LYS A 108 15.12 2.85 21.08
N SER A 109 14.20 3.24 20.21
CA SER A 109 14.02 4.65 19.87
C SER A 109 13.40 5.40 21.05
N CYS A 110 13.79 6.65 21.20
CA CYS A 110 13.30 7.55 22.24
C CYS A 110 13.23 8.98 21.72
N ILE A 111 12.37 9.78 22.34
CA ILE A 111 12.16 11.19 22.00
C ILE A 111 13.00 12.03 22.96
N CYS A 112 13.68 13.04 22.44
CA CYS A 112 14.37 14.04 23.26
C CYS A 112 13.34 14.91 24.00
N GLU A 113 13.54 15.14 25.30
CA GLU A 113 12.76 16.13 26.03
C GLU A 113 13.39 17.53 25.87
N GLU A 114 12.63 18.52 25.41
CA GLU A 114 13.08 19.91 25.40
C GLU A 114 13.02 20.48 26.83
N GLY A 115 14.16 20.92 27.38
CA GLY A 115 14.17 21.69 28.63
C GLY A 115 15.38 21.56 29.56
N THR A 116 16.37 20.73 29.26
CA THR A 116 17.57 20.60 30.11
C THR A 116 18.84 20.63 29.27
N SER A 117 19.93 21.19 29.80
CA SER A 117 21.29 21.10 29.23
C SER A 117 21.85 19.66 29.24
N GLU A 118 21.01 18.68 29.59
CA GLU A 118 21.25 17.25 29.55
C GLU A 118 20.29 16.61 28.55
N ILE A 119 20.79 15.67 27.75
CA ILE A 119 19.98 14.87 26.80
C ILE A 119 19.11 13.92 27.62
N THR A 120 17.90 14.36 27.97
CA THR A 120 16.89 13.50 28.60
C THR A 120 16.09 12.80 27.52
N MET A 121 16.10 11.47 27.52
CA MET A 121 15.45 10.62 26.54
C MET A 121 14.23 9.95 27.18
N ARG A 122 13.04 10.10 26.60
CA ARG A 122 11.83 9.37 27.01
C ARG A 122 11.46 8.30 25.99
N GLU A 123 10.97 7.15 26.43
CA GLU A 123 10.53 6.10 25.50
C GLU A 123 9.46 6.65 24.53
N SER A 124 9.66 6.40 23.24
CA SER A 124 8.63 6.66 22.24
C SER A 124 7.45 5.75 22.57
N LEU A 125 6.35 6.30 23.08
CA LEU A 125 5.12 5.54 23.27
C LEU A 125 4.69 5.00 21.90
N GLY A 126 5.00 3.74 21.62
CA GLY A 126 4.58 3.08 20.40
C GLY A 126 3.07 3.17 20.30
N LYS A 127 2.56 3.70 19.18
CA LYS A 127 1.16 3.48 18.82
C LYS A 127 1.00 1.97 18.65
N GLY A 128 0.31 1.34 19.60
CA GLY A 128 -0.15 -0.03 19.45
C GLY A 128 -1.05 -0.18 18.22
N PRO A 129 -1.29 -1.43 17.78
CA PRO A 129 -2.05 -1.73 16.57
C PRO A 129 -3.46 -1.14 16.56
#